data_AF-A0A2M9B5R4-F1
#
_entry.id   AF-A0A2M9B5R4-F1
#
_cell.length_a   1.000
_cell.length_b   1.000
_cell.length_c   1.000
_cell.angle_alpha   90.00
_cell.angle_beta   90.00
_cell.angle_gamma   90.00
#
_symmetry.space_group_name_H-M   'P 1'
#
loop_
_entity.id
_entity.type
_entity.pdbx_description
1 polymer ?
#
loop_
_entity_poly.entity_id
_entity_poly.type
_entity_poly.pdbx_seq_one_letter_code
_entity_poly.pdbx_strand_id
1 'polypeptide(L)'
;MLRLFRSSLLGCFVLLALLTHAARAQTTPAGPTDLNAFYDQLNAYRTPQYQPLPDLEALRLPSSFSGADLRALRLQDRHIVRIDLVYTAFRLNPAFDQRQLNLSRIRNLAASVPGLLEDESITWTLVEQTGCNSPTACQPFFHGFVVYVARHYTAASSRAEVDSLTRKLRLLEKKKPKTAKKSPGKKVPCNLPFTRFTVRQMARNLHRTYKCAQREPQIVKFQLLVDAKGNTQSVRVQPTTAAPFCPAELEEAIRQSVTFTSGFPINRRMFAFQVKGAVRLPMGPLQLLGKPDLAITNFALADSAAKLYRVFLKKKNKHDYCEARITKAGELLAAADTATLEPQLPADANVVNKVMSRHPEWSKEVVVTDVTGSMFPYTYDLLAWLQLSTLQDEKTFVFFNDGNDTPDKQKKVGKTGGLYSVKTDSYEATKNKLIEAMKAGGGGDAPENDIEALLYARQLTSDSTDVILIADNYTFPRDTKLLKNTTAHVRIILCGVHDYINPKYLALARKHGFSLHTIEGDIMDLSKLLEGQTITIQGQQYQVTKDGFRLIQKS
;
A
#
# COMPACT_ATOMS: atom_id res chain seq x y z
N MET A 1 -69.87 47.56 70.23
CA MET A 1 -69.44 48.87 70.76
C MET A 1 -68.10 49.24 70.14
N LEU A 2 -68.03 50.42 69.52
CA LEU A 2 -66.91 51.35 69.28
C LEU A 2 -65.53 50.80 68.83
N ARG A 3 -65.05 51.17 67.61
CA ARG A 3 -64.13 52.30 67.27
C ARG A 3 -62.70 52.09 67.82
N LEU A 4 -61.60 52.15 67.05
CA LEU A 4 -61.00 53.30 66.33
C LEU A 4 -59.82 52.78 65.46
N PHE A 5 -59.74 53.06 64.14
CA PHE A 5 -59.05 54.16 63.43
C PHE A 5 -57.59 53.90 62.96
N ARG A 6 -57.42 53.95 61.61
CA ARG A 6 -56.28 54.47 60.78
C ARG A 6 -54.90 53.79 60.91
N SER A 7 -54.07 53.61 59.88
CA SER A 7 -54.07 54.03 58.47
C SER A 7 -52.89 53.36 57.72
N SER A 8 -53.11 53.09 56.43
CA SER A 8 -52.14 53.05 55.31
C SER A 8 -50.83 52.26 55.42
N LEU A 9 -50.75 51.17 54.66
CA LEU A 9 -49.76 51.04 53.57
C LEU A 9 -50.21 49.95 52.59
N LEU A 10 -50.28 50.36 51.32
CA LEU A 10 -50.72 49.58 50.17
C LEU A 10 -49.72 48.46 49.89
N GLY A 11 -50.04 47.22 50.28
CA GLY A 11 -49.29 46.01 49.90
C GLY A 11 -50.08 45.23 48.87
N CYS A 12 -49.81 45.44 47.58
CA CYS A 12 -50.45 44.71 46.50
C CYS A 12 -49.79 43.32 46.38
N PHE A 13 -50.54 42.28 46.75
CA PHE A 13 -50.24 40.88 46.46
C PHE A 13 -50.34 40.64 44.95
N VAL A 14 -49.24 40.25 44.31
CA VAL A 14 -49.25 39.66 42.97
C VAL A 14 -48.69 38.25 43.07
N LEU A 15 -49.50 37.29 42.62
CA LEU A 15 -49.17 35.88 42.41
C LEU A 15 -47.80 35.74 41.71
N LEU A 16 -46.86 35.05 42.35
CA LEU A 16 -45.63 34.60 41.71
C LEU A 16 -45.94 33.34 40.87
N ALA A 17 -46.15 33.52 39.58
CA ALA A 17 -46.05 32.44 38.61
C ALA A 17 -44.56 32.12 38.39
N LEU A 18 -44.13 30.94 38.84
CA LEU A 18 -42.79 30.40 38.56
C LEU A 18 -42.67 30.05 37.07
N LEU A 19 -42.23 31.01 36.27
CA LEU A 19 -41.70 30.78 34.93
C LEU A 19 -40.27 30.27 35.06
N THR A 20 -40.08 28.96 34.92
CA THR A 20 -38.76 28.36 34.66
C THR A 20 -38.24 28.89 33.33
N HIS A 21 -37.38 29.90 33.37
CA HIS A 21 -36.56 30.27 32.23
C HIS A 21 -35.56 29.13 32.00
N ALA A 22 -35.86 28.28 31.02
CA ALA A 22 -34.83 27.49 30.37
C ALA A 22 -33.85 28.49 29.74
N ALA A 23 -32.74 28.73 30.42
CA ALA A 23 -31.60 29.39 29.84
C ALA A 23 -31.12 28.50 28.68
N ARG A 24 -31.60 28.78 27.47
CA ARG A 24 -30.90 28.41 26.25
C ARG A 24 -29.54 29.07 26.39
N ALA A 25 -28.52 28.28 26.72
CA ALA A 25 -27.15 28.65 26.44
C ALA A 25 -27.08 28.89 24.93
N GLN A 26 -27.17 30.16 24.53
CA GLN A 26 -26.73 30.58 23.22
C GLN A 26 -25.24 30.27 23.18
N THR A 27 -24.88 29.18 22.51
CA THR A 27 -23.52 28.97 22.05
C THR A 27 -23.18 30.16 21.17
N THR A 28 -22.42 31.11 21.72
CA THR A 28 -21.71 32.12 20.94
C THR A 28 -20.96 31.40 19.82
N PRO A 29 -21.12 31.80 18.54
CA PRO A 29 -20.24 31.32 17.49
C PRO A 29 -18.81 31.67 17.89
N ALA A 30 -17.88 30.73 17.78
CA ALA A 30 -16.47 31.04 17.87
C ALA A 30 -16.18 32.23 16.93
N GLY A 31 -15.55 33.28 17.46
CA GLY A 31 -15.20 34.45 16.67
C GLY A 31 -14.30 34.04 15.48
N PRO A 32 -14.27 34.81 14.39
CA PRO A 32 -13.38 34.51 13.27
C PRO A 32 -11.96 34.42 13.80
N THR A 33 -11.35 33.23 13.71
CA THR A 33 -9.91 33.04 13.81
C THR A 33 -9.25 34.17 13.03
N ASP A 34 -8.31 34.91 13.63
CA ASP A 34 -7.62 36.01 12.93
C ASP A 34 -7.02 35.44 11.64
N LEU A 35 -7.67 35.75 10.51
CA LEU A 35 -7.35 35.15 9.21
C LEU A 35 -5.92 35.49 8.79
N ASN A 36 -5.36 36.60 9.31
CA ASN A 36 -3.96 36.94 9.12
C ASN A 36 -3.05 35.94 9.85
N ALA A 37 -3.30 35.69 11.14
CA ALA A 37 -2.54 34.71 11.91
C ALA A 37 -2.61 33.32 11.28
N PHE A 38 -3.80 32.90 10.82
CA PHE A 38 -3.96 31.66 10.05
C PHE A 38 -3.10 31.67 8.77
N TYR A 39 -3.17 32.74 7.98
CA TYR A 39 -2.42 32.87 6.72
C TYR A 39 -0.90 32.82 6.92
N ASP A 40 -0.41 33.48 7.97
CA ASP A 40 1.02 33.61 8.23
C ASP A 40 1.65 32.28 8.70
N GLN A 41 0.83 31.35 9.20
CA GLN A 41 1.23 30.00 9.60
C GLN A 41 1.24 28.99 8.44
N LEU A 42 0.65 29.33 7.29
CA LEU A 42 0.51 28.39 6.18
C LEU A 42 1.87 28.01 5.58
N ASN A 43 2.01 26.73 5.21
CA ASN A 43 3.12 26.31 4.37
C ASN A 43 3.16 27.17 3.10
N ALA A 44 4.33 27.48 2.58
CA ALA A 44 4.43 28.29 1.37
C ALA A 44 5.66 27.91 0.56
N TYR A 45 5.53 27.57 -0.71
CA TYR A 45 6.69 27.32 -1.56
C TYR A 45 6.49 27.88 -2.96
N ARG A 46 7.62 28.02 -3.67
CA ARG A 46 7.65 28.44 -5.07
C ARG A 46 7.96 27.25 -5.95
N THR A 47 7.35 27.19 -7.13
CA THR A 47 7.63 26.18 -8.16
C THR A 47 7.61 26.84 -9.53
N PRO A 48 8.31 26.33 -10.56
CA PRO A 48 8.11 26.81 -11.93
C PRO A 48 6.64 26.66 -12.34
N GLN A 49 6.04 25.48 -12.19
CA GLN A 49 4.65 25.21 -12.51
C GLN A 49 4.06 24.18 -11.54
N TYR A 50 2.82 24.39 -11.10
CA TYR A 50 2.19 23.51 -10.14
C TYR A 50 1.81 22.15 -10.76
N GLN A 51 2.11 21.08 -10.02
CA GLN A 51 1.65 19.73 -10.33
C GLN A 51 0.92 19.17 -9.09
N PRO A 52 -0.30 18.62 -9.24
CA PRO A 52 -0.97 17.96 -8.13
C PRO A 52 -0.20 16.73 -7.66
N LEU A 53 -0.36 16.39 -6.39
CA LEU A 53 0.17 15.15 -5.84
C LEU A 53 -0.46 13.94 -6.54
N PRO A 54 0.34 13.01 -7.07
CA PRO A 54 -0.17 11.87 -7.84
C PRO A 54 -0.93 10.85 -6.97
N ASP A 55 -0.60 10.77 -5.69
CA ASP A 55 -1.09 9.73 -4.78
C ASP A 55 -2.40 10.10 -4.07
N LEU A 56 -2.81 11.37 -4.15
CA LEU A 56 -4.03 11.88 -3.53
C LEU A 56 -5.03 12.29 -4.60
N GLU A 57 -6.30 11.95 -4.37
CA GLU A 57 -7.37 12.44 -5.22
C GLU A 57 -7.50 13.96 -5.04
N ALA A 58 -7.41 14.71 -6.14
CA ALA A 58 -7.39 16.16 -6.13
C ALA A 58 -8.61 16.77 -6.85
N LEU A 59 -9.40 17.55 -6.11
CA LEU A 59 -10.49 18.35 -6.64
C LEU A 59 -9.98 19.76 -6.95
N ARG A 60 -10.04 20.18 -8.21
CA ARG A 60 -9.57 21.51 -8.64
C ARG A 60 -10.73 22.50 -8.63
N LEU A 61 -10.57 23.56 -7.85
CA LEU A 61 -11.50 24.68 -7.76
C LEU A 61 -10.81 25.92 -8.34
N PRO A 62 -11.09 26.32 -9.59
CA PRO A 62 -10.56 27.55 -10.16
C PRO A 62 -10.88 28.77 -9.29
N SER A 63 -10.11 29.85 -9.39
CA SER A 63 -10.32 31.07 -8.57
C SER A 63 -11.73 31.66 -8.68
N SER A 64 -12.45 31.38 -9.77
CA SER A 64 -13.83 31.76 -10.03
C SER A 64 -14.85 30.67 -9.69
N PHE A 65 -14.50 29.71 -8.83
CA PHE A 65 -15.28 28.50 -8.55
C PHE A 65 -16.78 28.78 -8.39
N SER A 66 -17.57 27.91 -8.98
CA SER A 66 -19.02 27.98 -9.08
C SER A 66 -19.71 27.15 -8.00
N GLY A 67 -21.04 27.24 -7.92
CA GLY A 67 -21.83 26.35 -7.08
C GLY A 67 -21.69 24.87 -7.45
N ALA A 68 -21.31 24.52 -8.69
CA ALA A 68 -21.03 23.14 -9.08
C ALA A 68 -19.72 22.63 -8.49
N ASP A 69 -18.69 23.47 -8.48
CA ASP A 69 -17.38 23.16 -7.90
C ASP A 69 -17.49 22.95 -6.38
N LEU A 70 -18.31 23.76 -5.71
CA LEU A 70 -18.61 23.59 -4.28
C LEU A 70 -19.43 22.32 -3.99
N ARG A 71 -20.29 21.87 -4.92
CA ARG A 71 -21.00 20.60 -4.76
C ARG A 71 -20.05 19.40 -4.82
N ALA A 72 -18.93 19.49 -5.53
CA ALA A 72 -17.91 18.44 -5.54
C ALA A 72 -17.24 18.26 -4.16
N LEU A 73 -17.27 19.31 -3.32
CA LEU A 73 -16.84 19.26 -1.92
C LEU A 73 -17.90 18.70 -0.96
N ARG A 74 -19.04 18.19 -1.47
CA ARG A 74 -19.95 17.36 -0.67
C ARG A 74 -19.40 15.95 -0.63
N LEU A 75 -18.44 15.77 0.26
CA LEU A 75 -17.73 14.52 0.43
C LEU A 75 -18.65 13.54 1.17
N GLN A 76 -18.95 12.40 0.53
CA GLN A 76 -19.78 11.35 1.12
C GLN A 76 -18.92 10.50 2.07
N ASP A 77 -18.17 9.57 1.50
CA ASP A 77 -17.24 8.64 2.15
C ASP A 77 -15.80 9.15 2.08
N ARG A 78 -15.61 10.47 2.02
CA ARG A 78 -14.30 11.11 1.90
C ARG A 78 -14.20 12.30 2.85
N HIS A 79 -12.97 12.71 3.15
CA HIS A 79 -12.67 13.91 3.94
C HIS A 79 -11.52 14.68 3.30
N ILE A 80 -11.40 15.97 3.64
CA ILE A 80 -10.32 16.82 3.15
C ILE A 80 -9.09 16.58 4.01
N VAL A 81 -7.93 16.36 3.38
CA VAL A 81 -6.64 16.20 4.08
C VAL A 81 -5.70 17.38 3.83
N ARG A 82 -5.86 18.06 2.69
CA ARG A 82 -4.99 19.17 2.31
C ARG A 82 -5.66 20.13 1.34
N ILE A 83 -5.33 21.41 1.43
CA ILE A 83 -5.74 22.45 0.49
C ILE A 83 -4.52 23.26 0.05
N ASP A 84 -4.28 23.29 -1.27
CA ASP A 84 -3.28 24.15 -1.89
C ASP A 84 -3.95 25.34 -2.55
N LEU A 85 -3.62 26.56 -2.12
CA LEU A 85 -3.96 27.78 -2.83
C LEU A 85 -2.84 28.14 -3.81
N VAL A 86 -3.11 27.90 -5.09
CA VAL A 86 -2.16 28.04 -6.19
C VAL A 86 -2.38 29.37 -6.92
N TYR A 87 -1.30 30.11 -7.17
CA TYR A 87 -1.30 31.36 -7.93
C TYR A 87 0.04 31.56 -8.64
N THR A 88 0.19 32.60 -9.46
CA THR A 88 1.45 32.94 -10.14
C THR A 88 2.14 34.11 -9.44
N ALA A 89 3.47 34.14 -9.45
CA ALA A 89 4.30 35.25 -8.99
C ALA A 89 4.14 36.50 -9.88
N PHE A 90 3.75 36.32 -11.15
CA PHE A 90 3.54 37.43 -12.08
C PHE A 90 2.41 38.33 -11.60
N ARG A 91 2.71 39.63 -11.51
CA ARG A 91 1.76 40.71 -11.25
C ARG A 91 1.89 41.75 -12.35
N LEU A 92 0.77 42.08 -12.99
CA LEU A 92 0.75 43.14 -14.01
C LEU A 92 1.02 44.51 -13.38
N ASN A 93 0.43 44.78 -12.23
CA ASN A 93 0.70 45.96 -11.42
C ASN A 93 1.69 45.60 -10.30
N PRO A 94 2.89 46.22 -10.22
CA PRO A 94 3.84 45.98 -9.14
C PRO A 94 3.29 46.28 -7.74
N ALA A 95 2.33 47.21 -7.62
CA ALA A 95 1.66 47.56 -6.36
C ALA A 95 0.52 46.60 -5.99
N PHE A 96 0.27 45.55 -6.78
CA PHE A 96 -0.76 44.56 -6.50
C PHE A 96 -0.46 43.79 -5.21
N ASP A 97 -1.44 43.79 -4.29
CA ASP A 97 -1.36 43.08 -3.03
C ASP A 97 -1.87 41.64 -3.16
N GLN A 98 -0.94 40.72 -3.44
CA GLN A 98 -1.22 39.30 -3.55
C GLN A 98 -1.74 38.68 -2.24
N ARG A 99 -1.30 39.20 -1.09
CA ARG A 99 -1.70 38.68 0.23
C ARG A 99 -3.16 38.97 0.48
N GLN A 100 -3.63 40.19 0.21
CA GLN A 100 -5.04 40.56 0.36
C GLN A 100 -5.96 39.75 -0.55
N LEU A 101 -5.54 39.49 -1.81
CA LEU A 101 -6.31 38.62 -2.69
C LEU A 101 -6.40 37.19 -2.13
N ASN A 102 -5.30 36.64 -1.62
CA ASN A 102 -5.29 35.30 -1.05
C ASN A 102 -6.16 35.19 0.20
N LEU A 103 -6.09 36.16 1.11
CA LEU A 103 -6.98 36.25 2.28
C LEU A 103 -8.46 36.30 1.86
N SER A 104 -8.80 37.10 0.85
CA SER A 104 -10.16 37.17 0.31
C SER A 104 -10.62 35.81 -0.24
N ARG A 105 -9.77 35.13 -1.02
CA ARG A 105 -10.07 33.79 -1.55
C ARG A 105 -10.32 32.76 -0.45
N ILE A 106 -9.46 32.71 0.58
CA ILE A 106 -9.61 31.78 1.70
C ILE A 106 -10.91 32.06 2.45
N ARG A 107 -11.21 33.33 2.72
CA ARG A 107 -12.47 33.75 3.35
C ARG A 107 -13.68 33.28 2.54
N ASN A 108 -13.66 33.46 1.22
CA ASN A 108 -14.76 33.08 0.34
C ASN A 108 -14.98 31.56 0.32
N LEU A 109 -13.90 30.77 0.32
CA LEU A 109 -13.99 29.32 0.41
C LEU A 109 -14.55 28.88 1.77
N ALA A 110 -14.02 29.43 2.87
CA ALA A 110 -14.46 29.12 4.23
C ALA A 110 -15.92 29.51 4.49
N ALA A 111 -16.41 30.62 3.92
CA ALA A 111 -17.81 31.00 4.01
C ALA A 111 -18.75 29.99 3.32
N SER A 112 -18.23 29.27 2.32
CA SER A 112 -18.98 28.25 1.58
C SER A 112 -18.89 26.85 2.20
N VAL A 113 -17.88 26.61 3.03
CA VAL A 113 -17.62 25.33 3.71
C VAL A 113 -17.39 25.60 5.20
N PRO A 114 -18.47 25.64 6.01
CA PRO A 114 -18.36 25.95 7.44
C PRO A 114 -17.47 24.95 8.18
N GLY A 115 -16.61 25.43 9.09
CA GLY A 115 -15.69 24.59 9.87
C GLY A 115 -14.32 24.37 9.22
N LEU A 116 -14.12 24.81 7.98
CA LEU A 116 -12.91 24.50 7.19
C LEU A 116 -11.62 25.11 7.76
N LEU A 117 -11.70 26.27 8.42
CA LEU A 117 -10.53 26.93 9.02
C LEU A 117 -10.25 26.44 10.45
N GLU A 118 -11.29 25.91 11.10
CA GLU A 118 -11.24 25.33 12.45
C GLU A 118 -10.74 23.89 12.43
N ASP A 119 -10.81 23.22 11.28
CA ASP A 119 -10.32 21.86 11.11
C ASP A 119 -8.79 21.82 11.05
N GLU A 120 -8.19 21.62 12.21
CA GLU A 120 -6.74 21.44 12.36
C GLU A 120 -6.21 20.18 11.66
N SER A 121 -7.05 19.26 11.17
CA SER A 121 -6.57 18.11 10.40
C SER A 121 -6.12 18.49 8.99
N ILE A 122 -6.65 19.60 8.44
CA ILE A 122 -6.40 20.01 7.07
C ILE A 122 -5.07 20.75 6.98
N THR A 123 -4.17 20.23 6.14
CA THR A 123 -2.93 20.95 5.83
C THR A 123 -3.16 22.01 4.75
N TRP A 124 -2.78 23.24 5.02
CA TRP A 124 -2.93 24.35 4.08
C TRP A 124 -1.58 24.81 3.53
N THR A 125 -1.51 24.99 2.21
CA THR A 125 -0.28 25.42 1.52
C THR A 125 -0.55 26.52 0.51
N LEU A 126 0.30 27.54 0.51
CA LEU A 126 0.39 28.55 -0.53
C LEU A 126 1.40 28.10 -1.57
N VAL A 127 1.01 28.10 -2.85
CA VAL A 127 1.91 27.71 -3.93
C VAL A 127 2.02 28.81 -4.96
N GLU A 128 3.21 29.40 -5.06
CA GLU A 128 3.49 30.47 -6.02
C GLU A 128 4.25 29.93 -7.23
N GLN A 129 3.63 30.04 -8.41
CA GLN A 129 4.20 29.59 -9.68
C GLN A 129 5.05 30.68 -10.33
N THR A 130 6.28 30.36 -10.72
CA THR A 130 7.31 31.31 -11.16
C THR A 130 7.68 31.18 -12.64
N GLY A 131 7.18 30.16 -13.33
CA GLY A 131 7.52 29.82 -14.72
C GLY A 131 6.89 30.71 -15.80
N CYS A 132 6.25 31.83 -15.42
CA CYS A 132 5.65 32.77 -16.36
C CYS A 132 5.92 34.22 -15.95
N ASN A 133 6.06 35.11 -16.94
CA ASN A 133 6.48 36.50 -16.74
C ASN A 133 5.66 37.53 -17.54
N SER A 134 4.57 37.12 -18.17
CA SER A 134 3.66 38.00 -18.91
C SER A 134 2.23 37.48 -18.82
N PRO A 135 1.20 38.31 -19.07
CA PRO A 135 -0.19 37.87 -19.02
C PRO A 135 -0.46 36.66 -19.93
N THR A 136 0.06 36.70 -21.17
CA THR A 136 -0.08 35.60 -22.14
C THR A 136 0.65 34.34 -21.69
N ALA A 137 1.88 34.46 -21.18
CA ALA A 137 2.64 33.31 -20.68
C ALA A 137 2.01 32.67 -19.43
N CYS A 138 1.31 33.46 -18.60
CA CYS A 138 0.66 32.97 -17.39
C CYS A 138 -0.75 32.42 -17.61
N GLN A 139 -1.34 32.60 -18.79
CA GLN A 139 -2.68 32.10 -19.12
C GLN A 139 -2.88 30.57 -18.93
N PRO A 140 -1.91 29.69 -19.24
CA PRO A 140 -2.06 28.24 -19.00
C PRO A 140 -1.79 27.81 -17.55
N PHE A 141 -1.37 28.73 -16.67
CA PHE A 141 -1.08 28.41 -15.27
C PHE A 141 -2.37 28.34 -14.46
N PHE A 142 -2.44 27.39 -13.54
CA PHE A 142 -3.63 27.22 -12.70
C PHE A 142 -3.66 28.27 -11.59
N HIS A 143 -4.82 28.89 -11.35
CA HIS A 143 -5.07 29.76 -10.20
C HIS A 143 -6.33 29.31 -9.49
N GLY A 144 -6.23 28.95 -8.21
CA GLY A 144 -7.37 28.50 -7.44
C GLY A 144 -6.97 27.57 -6.31
N PHE A 145 -7.92 26.81 -5.81
CA PHE A 145 -7.68 25.79 -4.79
C PHE A 145 -7.55 24.41 -5.42
N VAL A 146 -6.62 23.62 -4.90
CA VAL A 146 -6.57 22.19 -5.14
C VAL A 146 -6.83 21.52 -3.80
N VAL A 147 -7.99 20.87 -3.69
CA VAL A 147 -8.46 20.24 -2.47
C VAL A 147 -8.20 18.74 -2.59
N TYR A 148 -7.30 18.24 -1.76
CA TYR A 148 -6.98 16.83 -1.69
C TYR A 148 -7.89 16.12 -0.71
N VAL A 149 -8.42 14.99 -1.14
CA VAL A 149 -9.38 14.20 -0.37
C VAL A 149 -8.89 12.76 -0.20
N ALA A 150 -9.17 12.20 0.96
CA ALA A 150 -8.90 10.82 1.30
C ALA A 150 -10.21 10.08 1.64
N ARG A 151 -10.18 8.75 1.56
CA ARG A 151 -11.33 7.90 1.88
C ARG A 151 -11.57 7.88 3.39
N HIS A 152 -12.84 7.79 3.75
CA HIS A 152 -13.29 7.50 5.10
C HIS A 152 -13.29 5.99 5.29
N TYR A 153 -12.45 5.51 6.20
CA TYR A 153 -12.28 4.08 6.42
C TYR A 153 -13.20 3.57 7.53
N THR A 154 -13.77 2.39 7.35
CA THR A 154 -14.66 1.73 8.30
C THR A 154 -14.17 0.31 8.56
N ALA A 155 -14.64 -0.34 9.62
CA ALA A 155 -14.39 -1.76 9.88
C ALA A 155 -14.80 -2.64 8.68
N ALA A 156 -15.81 -2.24 7.90
CA ALA A 156 -16.20 -2.95 6.70
C ALA A 156 -15.14 -2.88 5.60
N SER A 157 -14.56 -1.70 5.33
CA SER A 157 -13.45 -1.57 4.37
C SER A 157 -12.19 -2.25 4.89
N SER A 158 -11.89 -2.13 6.20
CA SER A 158 -10.75 -2.80 6.82
C SER A 158 -10.83 -4.32 6.71
N ARG A 159 -12.02 -4.94 6.74
CA ARG A 159 -12.17 -6.39 6.53
C ARG A 159 -11.73 -6.81 5.13
N ALA A 160 -12.10 -6.06 4.09
CA ALA A 160 -11.69 -6.35 2.71
C ALA A 160 -10.16 -6.22 2.55
N GLU A 161 -9.57 -5.23 3.21
CA GLU A 161 -8.13 -5.04 3.29
C GLU A 161 -7.45 -6.18 4.04
N VAL A 162 -7.95 -6.60 5.20
CA VAL A 162 -7.44 -7.76 5.95
C VAL A 162 -7.46 -9.05 5.12
N ASP A 163 -8.47 -9.26 4.28
CA ASP A 163 -8.50 -10.38 3.35
C ASP A 163 -7.35 -10.28 2.33
N SER A 164 -7.07 -9.07 1.83
CA SER A 164 -5.92 -8.78 0.98
C SER A 164 -4.58 -9.01 1.71
N LEU A 165 -4.44 -8.52 2.94
CA LEU A 165 -3.28 -8.72 3.83
C LEU A 165 -2.98 -10.21 3.97
N THR A 166 -4.00 -10.98 4.33
CA THR A 166 -3.88 -12.42 4.59
C THR A 166 -3.47 -13.17 3.32
N ARG A 167 -3.98 -12.76 2.14
CA ARG A 167 -3.53 -13.31 0.85
C ARG A 167 -2.06 -13.00 0.57
N LYS A 168 -1.62 -11.74 0.75
CA LYS A 168 -0.24 -11.31 0.49
C LYS A 168 0.75 -11.98 1.45
N LEU A 169 0.44 -12.07 2.75
CA LEU A 169 1.29 -12.76 3.74
C LEU A 169 1.43 -14.26 3.44
N ARG A 170 0.34 -14.93 3.02
CA ARG A 170 0.40 -16.34 2.56
C ARG A 170 1.28 -16.53 1.31
N LEU A 171 1.45 -15.50 0.49
CA LEU A 171 2.36 -15.52 -0.65
C LEU A 171 3.82 -15.34 -0.20
N LEU A 172 4.08 -14.45 0.77
CA LEU A 172 5.40 -14.29 1.39
C LEU A 172 5.87 -15.57 2.09
N GLU A 173 4.99 -16.26 2.83
CA GLU A 173 5.27 -17.56 3.47
C GLU A 173 5.80 -18.61 2.48
N LYS A 174 5.28 -18.61 1.25
CA LYS A 174 5.69 -19.56 0.21
C LYS A 174 7.03 -19.21 -0.44
N LYS A 175 7.55 -17.99 -0.24
CA LYS A 175 8.86 -17.54 -0.74
C LYS A 175 10.01 -17.87 0.22
N LYS A 176 9.74 -18.25 1.48
CA LYS A 176 10.80 -18.75 2.39
C LYS A 176 11.27 -20.14 1.93
N PRO A 177 12.58 -20.37 1.77
CA PRO A 177 13.09 -21.70 1.49
C PRO A 177 12.99 -22.54 2.77
N LYS A 178 11.95 -23.36 2.89
CA LYS A 178 11.95 -24.48 3.84
C LYS A 178 11.68 -25.79 3.10
N THR A 179 12.62 -26.70 3.27
CA THR A 179 12.63 -28.10 2.84
C THR A 179 11.45 -28.85 3.46
N ALA A 180 10.33 -29.02 2.74
CA ALA A 180 9.32 -30.01 3.09
C ALA A 180 8.50 -30.45 1.86
N LYS A 181 8.15 -31.75 1.86
CA LYS A 181 7.55 -32.51 0.74
C LYS A 181 6.32 -31.81 0.13
N LYS A 182 6.39 -31.62 -1.19
CA LYS A 182 5.34 -31.02 -2.03
C LYS A 182 4.05 -31.86 -1.97
N SER A 183 2.94 -31.28 -1.49
CA SER A 183 1.63 -31.84 -1.81
C SER A 183 1.40 -31.77 -3.32
N PRO A 184 0.83 -32.81 -3.93
CA PRO A 184 0.48 -32.77 -5.33
C PRO A 184 -0.81 -31.97 -5.49
N GLY A 185 -0.74 -30.76 -6.05
CA GLY A 185 -1.91 -29.88 -6.21
C GLY A 185 -3.09 -30.49 -6.99
N LYS A 186 -4.21 -29.75 -7.09
CA LYS A 186 -5.48 -30.28 -7.60
C LYS A 186 -5.37 -30.76 -9.05
N LYS A 187 -5.99 -31.91 -9.37
CA LYS A 187 -6.03 -32.44 -10.76
C LYS A 187 -6.80 -31.48 -11.66
N VAL A 188 -6.26 -31.21 -12.84
CA VAL A 188 -6.90 -30.42 -13.89
C VAL A 188 -6.95 -31.20 -15.21
N PRO A 189 -7.95 -30.96 -16.08
CA PRO A 189 -8.00 -31.61 -17.38
C PRO A 189 -6.78 -31.28 -18.24
N CYS A 190 -6.19 -32.28 -18.88
CA CYS A 190 -5.18 -32.12 -19.91
C CYS A 190 -5.28 -33.23 -20.95
N ASN A 191 -4.78 -32.95 -22.16
CA ASN A 191 -4.61 -33.92 -23.22
C ASN A 191 -3.15 -33.94 -23.67
N LEU A 192 -2.75 -34.98 -24.40
CA LEU A 192 -1.45 -34.96 -25.08
C LEU A 192 -1.49 -33.92 -26.22
N PRO A 193 -0.36 -33.26 -26.53
CA PRO A 193 -0.29 -32.32 -27.64
C PRO A 193 -0.59 -33.05 -28.95
N PHE A 194 -1.33 -32.39 -29.85
CA PHE A 194 -1.69 -32.97 -31.13
C PHE A 194 -0.46 -33.11 -32.02
N THR A 195 -0.33 -34.28 -32.63
CA THR A 195 0.77 -34.63 -33.54
C THR A 195 0.25 -34.77 -34.96
N ARG A 196 1.01 -34.28 -35.94
CA ARG A 196 0.67 -34.46 -37.37
C ARG A 196 0.77 -35.92 -37.81
N PHE A 197 1.72 -36.66 -37.22
CA PHE A 197 2.03 -38.04 -37.56
C PHE A 197 1.98 -38.91 -36.31
N THR A 198 1.61 -40.18 -36.46
CA THR A 198 1.76 -41.17 -35.37
C THR A 198 3.25 -41.38 -35.05
N VAL A 199 3.59 -41.82 -33.83
CA VAL A 199 4.99 -42.09 -33.43
C VAL A 199 5.69 -43.06 -34.39
N ARG A 200 4.98 -44.06 -34.94
CA ARG A 200 5.52 -44.97 -35.97
C ARG A 200 5.79 -44.27 -37.30
N GLN A 201 4.94 -43.34 -37.72
CA GLN A 201 5.19 -42.52 -38.92
C GLN A 201 6.38 -41.58 -38.69
N MET A 202 6.48 -40.95 -37.51
CA MET A 202 7.65 -40.13 -37.14
C MET A 202 8.95 -40.94 -37.17
N ALA A 203 8.95 -42.16 -36.62
CA ALA A 203 10.10 -43.06 -36.66
C ALA A 203 10.52 -43.40 -38.10
N ARG A 204 9.56 -43.68 -38.99
CA ARG A 204 9.83 -43.94 -40.42
C ARG A 204 10.39 -42.71 -41.13
N ASN A 205 9.87 -41.52 -40.84
CA ASN A 205 10.38 -40.27 -41.39
C ASN A 205 11.81 -40.01 -40.90
N LEU A 206 12.07 -40.26 -39.62
CA LEU A 206 13.40 -40.12 -39.02
C LEU A 206 14.40 -41.07 -39.65
N HIS A 207 14.02 -42.34 -39.85
CA HIS A 207 14.86 -43.34 -40.54
C HIS A 207 15.22 -42.92 -41.98
N ARG A 208 14.30 -42.27 -42.71
CA ARG A 208 14.54 -41.80 -44.08
C ARG A 208 15.49 -40.60 -44.13
N THR A 209 15.35 -39.68 -43.17
CA THR A 209 16.05 -38.39 -43.13
C THR A 209 17.43 -38.49 -42.49
N TYR A 210 17.62 -39.33 -41.47
CA TYR A 210 18.90 -39.49 -40.80
C TYR A 210 19.89 -40.32 -41.65
N LYS A 211 20.99 -39.69 -42.07
CA LYS A 211 22.09 -40.33 -42.82
C LYS A 211 23.36 -40.30 -41.98
N CYS A 212 23.82 -41.48 -41.56
CA CYS A 212 25.05 -41.63 -40.79
C CYS A 212 25.77 -42.91 -41.21
N ALA A 213 27.09 -42.85 -41.40
CA ALA A 213 27.90 -43.99 -41.82
C ALA A 213 28.10 -45.01 -40.69
N GLN A 214 28.12 -44.52 -39.45
CA GLN A 214 28.29 -45.30 -38.23
C GLN A 214 26.99 -46.07 -37.89
N ARG A 215 27.12 -47.37 -37.65
CA ARG A 215 25.98 -48.29 -37.42
C ARG A 215 26.01 -49.03 -36.09
N GLU A 216 26.86 -48.59 -35.17
CA GLU A 216 26.94 -49.21 -33.85
C GLU A 216 25.66 -48.92 -33.03
N PRO A 217 25.13 -49.92 -32.30
CA PRO A 217 23.91 -49.74 -31.52
C PRO A 217 24.05 -48.70 -30.40
N GLN A 218 23.17 -47.69 -30.40
CA GLN A 218 23.11 -46.69 -29.32
C GLN A 218 21.68 -46.23 -29.03
N ILE A 219 21.40 -45.88 -27.77
CA ILE A 219 20.15 -45.22 -27.38
C ILE A 219 20.48 -43.75 -27.13
N VAL A 220 20.02 -42.89 -28.02
CA VAL A 220 20.28 -41.46 -27.96
C VAL A 220 19.05 -40.74 -27.41
N LYS A 221 19.22 -40.01 -26.31
CA LYS A 221 18.15 -39.16 -25.77
C LYS A 221 18.15 -37.81 -26.49
N PHE A 222 16.97 -37.24 -26.68
CA PHE A 222 16.83 -35.92 -27.26
C PHE A 222 15.83 -35.06 -26.50
N GLN A 223 15.95 -33.76 -26.68
CA GLN A 223 15.06 -32.74 -26.19
C GLN A 223 14.60 -31.85 -27.33
N LEU A 224 13.31 -31.55 -27.37
CA LEU A 224 12.68 -30.67 -28.36
C LEU A 224 11.96 -29.56 -27.60
N LEU A 225 12.16 -28.29 -27.96
CA LEU A 225 11.32 -27.19 -27.49
C LEU A 225 10.27 -26.87 -28.55
N VAL A 226 9.01 -26.84 -28.14
CA VAL A 226 7.84 -26.59 -28.99
C VAL A 226 7.06 -25.42 -28.42
N ASP A 227 6.69 -24.46 -29.27
CA ASP A 227 5.90 -23.31 -28.84
C ASP A 227 4.40 -23.65 -28.62
N ALA A 228 3.61 -22.67 -28.21
CA ALA A 228 2.18 -22.85 -27.96
C ALA A 228 1.35 -23.15 -29.23
N LYS A 229 1.90 -22.91 -30.43
CA LYS A 229 1.27 -23.19 -31.73
C LYS A 229 1.68 -24.56 -32.29
N GLY A 230 2.64 -25.24 -31.66
CA GLY A 230 3.15 -26.54 -32.11
C GLY A 230 4.42 -26.46 -32.96
N ASN A 231 5.01 -25.28 -33.15
CA ASN A 231 6.23 -25.14 -33.94
C ASN A 231 7.46 -25.53 -33.13
N THR A 232 8.35 -26.32 -33.74
CA THR A 232 9.65 -26.69 -33.16
C THR A 232 10.58 -25.48 -33.16
N GLN A 233 11.00 -25.06 -31.96
CA GLN A 233 11.95 -23.97 -31.75
C GLN A 233 13.40 -24.49 -31.77
N SER A 234 13.68 -25.56 -31.03
CA SER A 234 15.02 -26.17 -31.00
C SER A 234 14.97 -27.66 -30.75
N VAL A 235 15.97 -28.36 -31.28
CA VAL A 235 16.27 -29.77 -30.98
C VAL A 235 17.66 -29.79 -30.33
N ARG A 236 17.83 -30.64 -29.32
CA ARG A 236 19.14 -30.98 -28.77
C ARG A 236 19.22 -32.46 -28.51
N VAL A 237 20.24 -33.12 -29.05
CA VAL A 237 20.61 -34.47 -28.67
C VAL A 237 21.41 -34.40 -27.37
N GLN A 238 21.13 -35.29 -26.43
CA GLN A 238 21.81 -35.31 -25.13
C GLN A 238 23.05 -36.22 -25.17
N PRO A 239 24.15 -35.83 -24.52
CA PRO A 239 25.30 -36.71 -24.36
C PRO A 239 24.87 -37.94 -23.55
N THR A 240 25.26 -39.12 -24.02
CA THR A 240 25.14 -40.37 -23.26
C THR A 240 26.53 -40.87 -22.90
N THR A 241 26.65 -42.06 -22.30
CA THR A 241 27.96 -42.65 -21.93
C THR A 241 28.91 -42.80 -23.13
N ALA A 242 28.36 -42.84 -24.34
CA ALA A 242 29.08 -42.67 -25.60
C ALA A 242 28.54 -41.45 -26.36
N ALA A 243 29.43 -40.75 -27.08
CA ALA A 243 29.05 -39.61 -27.90
C ALA A 243 28.11 -40.05 -29.04
N PRO A 244 26.96 -39.39 -29.24
CA PRO A 244 26.05 -39.72 -30.33
C PRO A 244 26.72 -39.57 -31.69
N PHE A 245 26.69 -40.63 -32.50
CA PHE A 245 27.11 -40.54 -33.91
C PHE A 245 26.26 -39.52 -34.68
N CYS A 246 26.91 -38.77 -35.58
CA CYS A 246 26.29 -37.77 -36.46
C CYS A 246 25.26 -36.88 -35.74
N PRO A 247 25.64 -36.18 -34.66
CA PRO A 247 24.67 -35.53 -33.78
C PRO A 247 23.93 -34.38 -34.47
N ALA A 248 24.59 -33.64 -35.36
CA ALA A 248 23.96 -32.54 -36.10
C ALA A 248 22.91 -33.05 -37.10
N GLU A 249 23.25 -34.12 -37.83
CA GLU A 249 22.34 -34.80 -38.76
C GLU A 249 21.15 -35.42 -38.01
N LEU A 250 21.39 -35.97 -36.82
CA LEU A 250 20.35 -36.53 -35.97
C LEU A 250 19.41 -35.44 -35.44
N GLU A 251 19.95 -34.30 -34.99
CA GLU A 251 19.14 -33.16 -34.53
C GLU A 251 18.24 -32.62 -35.64
N GLU A 252 18.77 -32.47 -36.86
CA GLU A 252 17.98 -31.98 -37.99
C GLU A 252 16.94 -33.02 -38.45
N ALA A 253 17.29 -34.30 -38.49
CA ALA A 253 16.35 -35.36 -38.81
C ALA A 253 15.20 -35.42 -37.77
N ILE A 254 15.49 -35.22 -36.48
CA ILE A 254 14.49 -35.12 -35.41
C ILE A 254 13.61 -33.88 -35.60
N ARG A 255 14.19 -32.72 -35.95
CA ARG A 255 13.46 -31.46 -36.21
C ARG A 255 12.38 -31.65 -37.27
N GLN A 256 12.74 -32.33 -38.38
CA GLN A 256 11.86 -32.54 -39.52
C GLN A 256 10.82 -33.64 -39.28
N SER A 257 11.15 -34.63 -38.45
CA SER A 257 10.34 -35.85 -38.30
C SER A 257 9.40 -35.84 -37.10
N VAL A 258 9.75 -35.14 -36.01
CA VAL A 258 8.97 -35.09 -34.76
C VAL A 258 8.16 -33.78 -34.71
N THR A 259 6.98 -33.79 -35.31
CA THR A 259 6.17 -32.58 -35.53
C THR A 259 4.86 -32.56 -34.74
N PHE A 260 4.54 -31.42 -34.15
CA PHE A 260 3.29 -31.15 -33.44
C PHE A 260 2.42 -30.15 -34.22
N THR A 261 1.11 -30.23 -34.05
CA THR A 261 0.14 -29.27 -34.63
C THR A 261 -0.45 -28.36 -33.57
N SER A 262 -0.01 -28.49 -32.32
CA SER A 262 -0.53 -27.74 -31.19
C SER A 262 0.49 -27.62 -30.06
N GLY A 263 0.36 -26.59 -29.24
CA GLY A 263 0.94 -26.55 -27.89
C GLY A 263 0.40 -27.66 -26.98
N PHE A 264 0.87 -27.70 -25.74
CA PHE A 264 0.40 -28.64 -24.72
C PHE A 264 -0.93 -28.16 -24.12
N PRO A 265 -2.04 -28.89 -24.28
CA PRO A 265 -3.36 -28.46 -23.83
C PRO A 265 -3.58 -28.78 -22.33
N ILE A 266 -3.79 -27.73 -21.53
CA ILE A 266 -4.16 -27.86 -20.10
C ILE A 266 -5.27 -26.86 -19.82
N ASN A 267 -6.37 -27.34 -19.25
CA ASN A 267 -7.50 -26.50 -18.86
C ASN A 267 -7.93 -25.50 -19.96
N ARG A 268 -8.06 -25.99 -21.20
CA ARG A 268 -8.44 -25.23 -22.42
C ARG A 268 -7.45 -24.14 -22.86
N ARG A 269 -6.26 -24.05 -22.27
CA ARG A 269 -5.17 -23.17 -22.72
C ARG A 269 -4.03 -23.99 -23.32
N MET A 270 -3.30 -23.39 -24.26
CA MET A 270 -2.19 -24.01 -24.98
C MET A 270 -0.87 -23.46 -24.48
N PHE A 271 0.05 -24.34 -24.08
CA PHE A 271 1.33 -23.96 -23.50
C PHE A 271 2.50 -24.43 -24.35
N ALA A 272 3.57 -23.63 -24.39
CA ALA A 272 4.87 -24.09 -24.87
C ALA A 272 5.40 -25.21 -23.96
N PHE A 273 6.05 -26.19 -24.56
CA PHE A 273 6.47 -27.41 -23.87
C PHE A 273 7.76 -27.97 -24.44
N GLN A 274 8.43 -28.76 -23.61
CA GLN A 274 9.60 -29.52 -23.95
C GLN A 274 9.22 -31.00 -24.08
N VAL A 275 9.61 -31.62 -25.17
CA VAL A 275 9.52 -33.07 -25.38
C VAL A 275 10.85 -33.68 -25.00
N LYS A 276 10.81 -34.77 -24.23
CA LYS A 276 11.97 -35.63 -24.01
C LYS A 276 11.70 -36.96 -24.67
N GLY A 277 12.60 -37.40 -25.54
CA GLY A 277 12.48 -38.68 -26.20
C GLY A 277 13.78 -39.44 -26.26
N ALA A 278 13.71 -40.64 -26.82
CA ALA A 278 14.85 -41.48 -27.11
C ALA A 278 14.72 -42.08 -28.51
N VAL A 279 15.85 -42.18 -29.21
CA VAL A 279 15.98 -42.84 -30.49
C VAL A 279 16.92 -44.02 -30.31
N ARG A 280 16.57 -45.18 -30.88
CA ARG A 280 17.48 -46.32 -30.99
C ARG A 280 18.13 -46.29 -32.37
N LEU A 281 19.45 -46.29 -32.40
CA LEU A 281 20.25 -46.38 -33.60
C LEU A 281 20.97 -47.74 -33.67
N PRO A 282 21.24 -48.26 -34.87
CA PRO A 282 20.65 -47.85 -36.15
C PRO A 282 19.13 -48.12 -36.16
N MET A 283 18.34 -47.24 -36.78
CA MET A 283 16.89 -47.43 -36.90
C MET A 283 16.58 -48.56 -37.89
N GLY A 284 15.63 -49.44 -37.55
CA GLY A 284 15.26 -50.57 -38.40
C GLY A 284 14.41 -50.17 -39.61
N PRO A 285 14.52 -50.86 -40.76
CA PRO A 285 13.73 -50.56 -41.97
C PRO A 285 12.25 -50.90 -41.82
N LEU A 286 11.92 -51.86 -40.94
CA LEU A 286 10.57 -52.28 -40.60
C LEU A 286 10.48 -52.45 -39.08
N GLN A 287 9.88 -51.48 -38.41
CA GLN A 287 9.61 -51.47 -36.97
C GLN A 287 8.47 -52.45 -36.63
N LEU A 288 8.58 -53.71 -37.08
CA LEU A 288 7.50 -54.68 -37.08
C LEU A 288 7.37 -55.45 -35.76
N LEU A 289 8.47 -55.69 -35.02
CA LEU A 289 8.45 -56.38 -33.72
C LEU A 289 9.60 -55.88 -32.82
N GLY A 290 9.30 -55.41 -31.60
CA GLY A 290 10.29 -54.94 -30.61
C GLY A 290 9.98 -53.58 -29.96
N LYS A 291 10.88 -53.09 -29.10
CA LYS A 291 10.81 -51.73 -28.51
C LYS A 291 10.92 -50.67 -29.63
N PRO A 292 10.18 -49.55 -29.55
CA PRO A 292 10.14 -48.57 -30.64
C PRO A 292 11.49 -47.84 -30.80
N ASP A 293 12.00 -47.80 -32.03
CA ASP A 293 13.12 -46.96 -32.48
C ASP A 293 12.99 -45.46 -32.19
N LEU A 294 11.77 -44.95 -31.99
CA LEU A 294 11.51 -43.59 -31.48
C LEU A 294 10.49 -43.67 -30.35
N ALA A 295 10.84 -43.14 -29.19
CA ALA A 295 9.96 -43.07 -28.03
C ALA A 295 9.87 -41.64 -27.49
N ILE A 296 8.66 -41.14 -27.28
CA ILE A 296 8.43 -39.97 -26.44
C ILE A 296 8.34 -40.46 -25.00
N THR A 297 9.26 -39.98 -24.16
CA THR A 297 9.43 -40.48 -22.79
C THR A 297 8.81 -39.58 -21.75
N ASN A 298 8.76 -38.26 -22.01
CA ASN A 298 8.15 -37.30 -21.11
C ASN A 298 7.83 -35.99 -21.82
N PHE A 299 6.94 -35.20 -21.21
CA PHE A 299 6.71 -33.80 -21.53
C PHE A 299 7.00 -32.94 -20.31
N ALA A 300 7.55 -31.75 -20.52
CA ALA A 300 7.70 -30.73 -19.50
C ALA A 300 7.16 -29.39 -20.02
N LEU A 301 6.66 -28.54 -19.14
CA LEU A 301 6.20 -27.21 -19.54
C LEU A 301 7.35 -26.21 -19.50
N ALA A 302 7.25 -25.13 -20.29
CA ALA A 302 8.14 -23.98 -20.14
C ALA A 302 8.05 -23.39 -18.72
N ASP A 303 9.12 -22.76 -18.23
CA ASP A 303 9.25 -22.32 -16.82
C ASP A 303 8.07 -21.49 -16.30
N SER A 304 7.51 -20.61 -17.14
CA SER A 304 6.33 -19.80 -16.80
C SER A 304 5.08 -20.66 -16.55
N ALA A 305 4.85 -21.67 -17.39
CA ALA A 305 3.73 -22.60 -17.26
C ALA A 305 3.99 -23.70 -16.21
N ALA A 306 5.25 -24.13 -16.04
CA ALA A 306 5.68 -25.09 -15.01
C ALA A 306 5.53 -24.54 -13.58
N LYS A 307 5.54 -23.20 -13.42
CA LYS A 307 5.16 -22.53 -12.17
C LYS A 307 3.69 -22.74 -11.83
N LEU A 308 2.81 -22.81 -12.83
CA LEU A 308 1.36 -22.88 -12.67
C LEU A 308 0.81 -24.31 -12.70
N TYR A 309 1.44 -25.19 -13.48
CA TYR A 309 0.99 -26.56 -13.70
C TYR A 309 2.16 -27.54 -13.62
N ARG A 310 1.89 -28.74 -13.11
CA ARG A 310 2.77 -29.91 -13.24
C ARG A 310 2.10 -30.93 -14.14
N VAL A 311 2.82 -31.38 -15.15
CA VAL A 311 2.36 -32.40 -16.10
C VAL A 311 3.17 -33.67 -15.89
N PHE A 312 2.45 -34.80 -15.93
CA PHE A 312 3.04 -36.13 -15.88
C PHE A 312 2.53 -36.95 -17.06
N LEU A 313 3.44 -37.61 -17.76
CA LEU A 313 3.09 -38.66 -18.72
C LEU A 313 2.83 -39.96 -17.96
N LYS A 314 1.65 -40.55 -18.13
CA LYS A 314 1.20 -41.77 -17.45
C LYS A 314 0.75 -42.82 -18.47
N LYS A 315 0.69 -44.09 -18.06
CA LYS A 315 0.23 -45.21 -18.89
C LYS A 315 -1.03 -45.83 -18.31
N LYS A 316 -2.05 -46.04 -19.15
CA LYS A 316 -3.25 -46.81 -18.83
C LYS A 316 -3.58 -47.72 -20.02
N ASN A 317 -3.77 -49.01 -19.80
CA ASN A 317 -4.12 -49.99 -20.84
C ASN A 317 -3.24 -49.90 -22.11
N LYS A 318 -1.91 -49.82 -21.93
CA LYS A 318 -0.90 -49.67 -23.01
C LYS A 318 -0.92 -48.34 -23.80
N HIS A 319 -1.75 -47.37 -23.41
CA HIS A 319 -1.81 -46.04 -24.01
C HIS A 319 -1.25 -44.98 -23.06
N ASP A 320 -0.49 -44.03 -23.62
CA ASP A 320 0.00 -42.88 -22.87
C ASP A 320 -1.12 -41.83 -22.71
N TYR A 321 -1.22 -41.23 -21.54
CA TYR A 321 -2.14 -40.12 -21.25
C TYR A 321 -1.49 -39.07 -20.36
N CYS A 322 -2.03 -37.85 -20.39
CA CYS A 322 -1.58 -36.75 -19.55
C CYS A 322 -2.30 -36.75 -18.20
N GLU A 323 -1.54 -36.55 -17.12
CA GLU A 323 -2.08 -36.10 -15.84
C GLU A 323 -1.47 -34.73 -15.49
N ALA A 324 -2.32 -33.71 -15.38
CA ALA A 324 -1.92 -32.36 -14.99
C ALA A 324 -2.47 -32.01 -13.61
N ARG A 325 -1.65 -31.30 -12.83
CA ARG A 325 -2.02 -30.77 -11.51
C ARG A 325 -1.70 -29.28 -11.47
N ILE A 326 -2.68 -28.47 -11.11
CA ILE A 326 -2.46 -27.03 -10.89
C ILE A 326 -1.65 -26.88 -9.60
N THR A 327 -0.67 -25.99 -9.61
CA THR A 327 0.12 -25.68 -8.42
C THR A 327 -0.65 -24.71 -7.54
N LYS A 328 -0.28 -24.62 -6.26
CA LYS A 328 -0.82 -23.60 -5.34
C LYS A 328 -0.58 -22.15 -5.82
N ALA A 329 0.32 -21.93 -6.79
CA ALA A 329 0.51 -20.64 -7.45
C ALA A 329 -0.49 -20.43 -8.61
N GLY A 330 -0.73 -21.48 -9.40
CA GLY A 330 -1.78 -21.48 -10.42
C GLY A 330 -3.18 -21.35 -9.83
N GLU A 331 -3.46 -21.99 -8.69
CA GLU A 331 -4.75 -21.88 -7.99
C GLU A 331 -5.02 -20.45 -7.52
N LEU A 332 -4.00 -19.76 -7.02
CA LEU A 332 -4.14 -18.36 -6.58
C LEU A 332 -4.35 -17.40 -7.75
N LEU A 333 -3.68 -17.61 -8.88
CA LEU A 333 -3.89 -16.81 -10.09
C LEU A 333 -5.26 -17.07 -10.75
N ALA A 334 -5.72 -18.32 -10.76
CA ALA A 334 -7.06 -18.66 -11.26
C ALA A 334 -8.18 -18.10 -10.37
N ALA A 335 -7.93 -17.89 -9.08
CA ALA A 335 -8.84 -17.19 -8.18
C ALA A 335 -8.76 -15.65 -8.32
N ALA A 336 -7.61 -15.13 -8.75
CA ALA A 336 -7.39 -13.71 -9.01
C ALA A 336 -8.04 -13.21 -10.31
N ASP A 337 -8.29 -14.09 -11.30
CA ASP A 337 -9.05 -13.77 -12.52
C ASP A 337 -10.53 -13.35 -12.23
N THR A 338 -10.96 -13.35 -10.95
CA THR A 338 -12.31 -12.93 -10.51
C THR A 338 -12.36 -11.78 -9.50
N ALA A 339 -11.28 -11.06 -9.21
CA ALA A 339 -11.32 -9.97 -8.22
C ALA A 339 -10.59 -8.71 -8.70
N THR A 340 -11.34 -7.60 -8.77
CA THR A 340 -10.97 -6.18 -8.59
C THR A 340 -9.48 -5.83 -8.62
N LEU A 341 -9.12 -4.88 -9.50
CA LEU A 341 -7.84 -4.15 -9.53
C LEU A 341 -7.28 -3.93 -8.11
N GLU A 342 -6.21 -4.63 -7.75
CA GLU A 342 -5.47 -4.36 -6.51
C GLU A 342 -4.83 -2.97 -6.62
N PRO A 343 -4.96 -2.09 -5.61
CA PRO A 343 -4.26 -0.82 -5.59
C PRO A 343 -2.74 -1.03 -5.68
N GLN A 344 -2.07 -0.18 -6.46
CA GLN A 344 -0.60 -0.08 -6.43
C GLN A 344 -0.17 0.34 -5.02
N LEU A 345 0.89 -0.28 -4.50
CA LEU A 345 1.46 0.09 -3.22
C LEU A 345 2.20 1.43 -3.33
N PRO A 346 2.19 2.28 -2.29
CA PRO A 346 2.96 3.52 -2.27
C PRO A 346 4.46 3.25 -2.43
N ALA A 347 5.21 4.27 -2.88
CA ALA A 347 6.64 4.13 -3.16
C ALA A 347 7.47 3.76 -1.92
N ASP A 348 7.01 4.16 -0.73
CA ASP A 348 7.64 3.90 0.56
C ASP A 348 6.97 2.75 1.33
N ALA A 349 6.21 1.89 0.66
CA ALA A 349 5.49 0.78 1.28
C ALA A 349 6.38 -0.20 2.07
N ASN A 350 7.70 -0.08 2.00
CA ASN A 350 8.68 -0.83 2.80
C ASN A 350 9.44 0.01 3.86
N VAL A 351 8.91 1.17 4.25
CA VAL A 351 9.54 2.11 5.21
C VAL A 351 9.79 1.47 6.57
N VAL A 352 8.83 0.72 7.12
CA VAL A 352 8.95 0.10 8.44
C VAL A 352 10.10 -0.90 8.43
N ASN A 353 10.14 -1.79 7.45
CA ASN A 353 11.21 -2.77 7.29
C ASN A 353 12.57 -2.08 7.15
N LYS A 354 12.65 -1.03 6.31
CA LYS A 354 13.91 -0.33 6.07
C LYS A 354 14.42 0.37 7.32
N VAL A 355 13.57 1.13 8.02
CA VAL A 355 13.94 1.82 9.26
C VAL A 355 14.34 0.81 10.35
N MET A 356 13.53 -0.22 10.58
CA MET A 356 13.83 -1.24 11.59
C MET A 356 15.12 -2.02 11.27
N SER A 357 15.45 -2.19 9.98
CA SER A 357 16.70 -2.82 9.55
C SER A 357 17.92 -1.90 9.69
N ARG A 358 17.74 -0.56 9.61
CA ARG A 358 18.79 0.41 9.93
C ARG A 358 19.11 0.45 11.43
N HIS A 359 18.15 0.08 12.28
CA HIS A 359 18.24 0.15 13.73
C HIS A 359 18.02 -1.21 14.43
N PRO A 360 18.95 -2.17 14.28
CA PRO A 360 18.85 -3.47 14.94
C PRO A 360 18.82 -3.38 16.48
N GLU A 361 19.33 -2.29 17.05
CA GLU A 361 19.31 -2.02 18.49
C GLU A 361 17.90 -1.81 19.06
N TRP A 362 16.90 -1.47 18.25
CA TRP A 362 15.50 -1.26 18.69
C TRP A 362 14.70 -2.56 18.85
N SER A 363 15.38 -3.70 18.88
CA SER A 363 14.76 -5.03 18.97
C SER A 363 13.92 -5.21 20.25
N LYS A 364 14.26 -4.52 21.34
CA LYS A 364 13.61 -4.65 22.67
C LYS A 364 12.57 -3.59 23.00
N GLU A 365 12.32 -2.65 22.08
CA GLU A 365 11.45 -1.51 22.33
C GLU A 365 9.96 -1.85 22.20
N VAL A 366 9.09 -1.00 22.75
CA VAL A 366 7.65 -1.13 22.58
C VAL A 366 7.26 -0.56 21.22
N VAL A 367 6.49 -1.31 20.44
CA VAL A 367 6.02 -0.86 19.12
C VAL A 367 4.55 -0.49 19.21
N VAL A 368 4.26 0.79 19.03
CA VAL A 368 2.91 1.33 18.89
C VAL A 368 2.65 1.57 17.41
N THR A 369 1.53 1.10 16.88
CA THR A 369 1.25 1.12 15.45
C THR A 369 -0.17 1.52 15.17
N ASP A 370 -0.31 2.55 14.35
CA ASP A 370 -1.56 2.88 13.69
C ASP A 370 -1.95 1.75 12.71
N VAL A 371 -3.15 1.20 12.90
CA VAL A 371 -3.71 0.15 12.03
C VAL A 371 -5.02 0.57 11.35
N THR A 372 -5.22 1.88 11.21
CA THR A 372 -6.29 2.48 10.40
C THR A 372 -6.11 2.12 8.92
N GLY A 373 -7.15 2.36 8.11
CA GLY A 373 -7.17 1.89 6.73
C GLY A 373 -6.09 2.51 5.83
N SER A 374 -5.67 3.76 6.07
CA SER A 374 -4.56 4.37 5.32
C SER A 374 -3.23 3.66 5.59
N MET A 375 -3.09 3.04 6.77
CA MET A 375 -1.89 2.34 7.20
C MET A 375 -1.75 0.91 6.66
N PHE A 376 -2.68 0.45 5.82
CA PHE A 376 -2.66 -0.90 5.24
C PHE A 376 -1.32 -1.32 4.59
N PRO A 377 -0.67 -0.50 3.74
CA PRO A 377 0.63 -0.86 3.16
C PRO A 377 1.73 -1.09 4.21
N TYR A 378 1.72 -0.28 5.27
CA TYR A 378 2.77 -0.25 6.28
C TYR A 378 2.54 -1.30 7.38
N THR A 379 1.29 -1.62 7.71
CA THR A 379 0.96 -2.77 8.57
C THR A 379 1.36 -4.09 7.91
N TYR A 380 1.19 -4.21 6.58
CA TYR A 380 1.74 -5.33 5.81
C TYR A 380 3.26 -5.39 5.91
N ASP A 381 3.94 -4.26 5.78
CA ASP A 381 5.39 -4.18 5.87
C ASP A 381 5.92 -4.55 7.26
N LEU A 382 5.27 -4.08 8.33
CA LEU A 382 5.57 -4.48 9.70
C LEU A 382 5.48 -6.00 9.86
N LEU A 383 4.40 -6.62 9.37
CA LEU A 383 4.24 -8.08 9.45
C LEU A 383 5.26 -8.81 8.58
N ALA A 384 5.59 -8.30 7.40
CA ALA A 384 6.63 -8.88 6.55
C ALA A 384 8.01 -8.82 7.23
N TRP A 385 8.34 -7.69 7.85
CA TRP A 385 9.55 -7.52 8.65
C TRP A 385 9.56 -8.50 9.84
N LEU A 386 8.49 -8.54 10.64
CA LEU A 386 8.38 -9.45 11.79
C LEU A 386 8.53 -10.91 11.38
N GLN A 387 7.92 -11.28 10.25
CA GLN A 387 8.02 -12.63 9.73
C GLN A 387 9.45 -12.99 9.36
N LEU A 388 10.21 -12.06 8.78
CA LEU A 388 11.60 -12.28 8.37
C LEU A 388 12.58 -12.17 9.53
N SER A 389 12.27 -11.34 10.53
CA SER A 389 13.01 -11.24 11.77
C SER A 389 12.81 -12.52 12.58
N THR A 390 13.87 -13.08 13.15
CA THR A 390 13.74 -14.05 14.23
C THR A 390 13.49 -13.25 15.50
N LEU A 391 12.24 -13.12 15.93
CA LEU A 391 11.94 -12.66 17.29
C LEU A 391 12.61 -13.64 18.25
N GLN A 392 13.70 -13.21 18.89
CA GLN A 392 14.41 -14.02 19.89
C GLN A 392 13.88 -13.76 21.30
N ASP A 393 13.37 -12.56 21.54
CA ASP A 393 12.86 -12.08 22.83
C ASP A 393 11.38 -11.68 22.70
N GLU A 394 10.64 -11.73 23.81
CA GLU A 394 9.28 -11.19 23.88
C GLU A 394 9.27 -9.68 23.61
N LYS A 395 8.37 -9.24 22.73
CA LYS A 395 8.18 -7.83 22.41
C LYS A 395 6.74 -7.39 22.70
N THR A 396 6.57 -6.14 23.13
CA THR A 396 5.25 -5.56 23.37
C THR A 396 4.81 -4.77 22.14
N PHE A 397 3.63 -5.10 21.63
CA PHE A 397 2.95 -4.35 20.57
C PHE A 397 1.67 -3.72 21.11
N VAL A 398 1.39 -2.50 20.67
CA VAL A 398 0.11 -1.81 20.85
C VAL A 398 -0.38 -1.35 19.48
N PHE A 399 -1.57 -1.81 19.09
CA PHE A 399 -2.25 -1.42 17.87
C PHE A 399 -3.43 -0.52 18.22
N PHE A 400 -3.67 0.52 17.42
CA PHE A 400 -4.84 1.37 17.58
C PHE A 400 -5.56 1.61 16.24
N ASN A 401 -6.88 1.72 16.30
CA ASN A 401 -7.77 1.87 15.14
C ASN A 401 -8.75 3.05 15.29
N ASP A 402 -8.45 3.95 16.22
CA ASP A 402 -9.25 5.13 16.56
C ASP A 402 -10.69 4.86 17.00
N GLY A 403 -10.80 3.93 17.96
CA GLY A 403 -12.03 3.78 18.74
C GLY A 403 -13.04 2.80 18.17
N ASN A 404 -12.62 1.78 17.42
CA ASN A 404 -13.50 0.68 16.98
C ASN A 404 -14.74 1.15 16.20
N ASP A 405 -14.55 2.01 15.18
CA ASP A 405 -15.64 2.64 14.41
C ASP A 405 -16.59 3.50 15.27
N THR A 406 -16.11 4.04 16.40
CA THR A 406 -16.83 5.07 17.13
C THR A 406 -17.09 6.25 16.19
N PRO A 407 -18.34 6.75 16.05
CA PRO A 407 -18.62 7.87 15.17
C PRO A 407 -17.77 9.10 15.51
N ASP A 408 -17.21 9.79 14.51
CA ASP A 408 -16.21 10.86 14.69
C ASP A 408 -16.60 11.91 15.75
N LYS A 409 -17.86 12.35 15.72
CA LYS A 409 -18.39 13.36 16.66
C LYS A 409 -18.44 12.89 18.13
N GLN A 410 -18.33 11.59 18.36
CA GLN A 410 -18.34 10.97 19.69
C GLN A 410 -16.93 10.64 20.20
N LYS A 411 -15.91 10.72 19.34
CA LYS A 411 -14.52 10.51 19.72
C LYS A 411 -14.08 11.63 20.66
N LYS A 412 -13.84 11.28 21.92
CA LYS A 412 -13.45 12.22 22.97
C LYS A 412 -11.99 11.98 23.30
N VAL A 413 -11.16 13.01 23.13
CA VAL A 413 -9.74 12.99 23.49
C VAL A 413 -9.54 12.41 24.90
N GLY A 414 -8.71 11.36 24.98
CA GLY A 414 -8.40 10.59 26.19
C GLY A 414 -9.36 9.43 26.48
N LYS A 415 -10.36 9.20 25.62
CA LYS A 415 -11.41 8.19 25.77
C LYS A 415 -11.87 7.63 24.41
N THR A 416 -11.11 7.81 23.34
CA THR A 416 -11.48 7.28 22.02
C THR A 416 -11.41 5.75 22.03
N GLY A 417 -10.38 5.16 22.66
CA GLY A 417 -10.26 3.71 22.80
C GLY A 417 -9.74 3.02 21.53
N GLY A 418 -10.21 1.80 21.25
CA GLY A 418 -9.70 1.03 20.10
C GLY A 418 -8.24 0.59 20.24
N LEU A 419 -7.79 0.35 21.48
CA LEU A 419 -6.42 0.00 21.82
C LEU A 419 -6.29 -1.52 22.03
N TYR A 420 -5.34 -2.14 21.36
CA TYR A 420 -5.13 -3.59 21.37
C TYR A 420 -3.67 -3.90 21.66
N SER A 421 -3.38 -4.62 22.73
CA SER A 421 -2.00 -4.98 23.08
C SER A 421 -1.74 -6.49 23.02
N VAL A 422 -0.48 -6.83 22.77
CA VAL A 422 0.05 -8.19 22.91
C VAL A 422 1.52 -8.10 23.28
N LYS A 423 1.92 -8.87 24.29
CA LYS A 423 3.32 -9.10 24.64
C LYS A 423 3.66 -10.55 24.27
N THR A 424 4.55 -10.75 23.31
CA THR A 424 4.83 -12.08 22.76
C THR A 424 6.11 -12.10 21.93
N ASP A 425 6.72 -13.27 21.79
CA ASP A 425 7.74 -13.62 20.79
C ASP A 425 7.14 -14.27 19.52
N SER A 426 5.82 -14.48 19.50
CA SER A 426 5.12 -15.19 18.43
C SER A 426 4.62 -14.24 17.35
N TYR A 427 5.12 -14.45 16.14
CA TYR A 427 4.61 -13.81 14.93
C TYR A 427 3.10 -14.00 14.76
N GLU A 428 2.58 -15.21 15.03
CA GLU A 428 1.16 -15.51 14.85
C GLU A 428 0.28 -14.77 15.87
N ALA A 429 0.71 -14.69 17.13
CA ALA A 429 0.00 -13.93 18.16
C ALA A 429 -0.04 -12.44 17.81
N THR A 430 1.09 -11.89 17.35
CA THR A 430 1.20 -10.49 16.91
C THR A 430 0.28 -10.20 15.72
N LYS A 431 0.36 -11.04 14.67
CA LYS A 431 -0.48 -10.94 13.47
C LYS A 431 -1.97 -11.02 13.81
N ASN A 432 -2.37 -11.96 14.66
CA ASN A 432 -3.78 -12.13 15.03
C ASN A 432 -4.31 -10.91 15.80
N LYS A 433 -3.51 -10.36 16.73
CA LYS A 433 -3.91 -9.15 17.47
C LYS A 433 -3.99 -7.91 16.58
N LEU A 434 -3.05 -7.76 15.64
CA LEU A 434 -3.10 -6.69 14.64
C LEU A 434 -4.36 -6.81 13.78
N ILE A 435 -4.65 -8.01 13.25
CA ILE A 435 -5.85 -8.26 12.44
C ILE A 435 -7.14 -8.03 13.24
N GLU A 436 -7.16 -8.39 14.53
CA GLU A 436 -8.29 -8.12 15.43
C GLU A 436 -8.56 -6.61 15.53
N ALA A 437 -7.52 -5.80 15.75
CA ALA A 437 -7.62 -4.35 15.79
C ALA A 437 -8.16 -3.78 14.47
N MET A 438 -7.58 -4.16 13.33
CA MET A 438 -8.05 -3.71 12.01
C MET A 438 -9.52 -4.08 11.74
N LYS A 439 -9.98 -5.26 12.19
CA LYS A 439 -11.37 -5.70 11.97
C LYS A 439 -12.39 -4.97 12.83
N ALA A 440 -11.95 -4.35 13.92
CA ALA A 440 -12.80 -3.66 14.87
C ALA A 440 -13.07 -2.20 14.48
N GLY A 441 -12.22 -1.59 13.65
CA GLY A 441 -12.38 -0.19 13.24
C GLY A 441 -11.49 0.18 12.05
N GLY A 442 -11.92 1.18 11.27
CA GLY A 442 -11.17 1.68 10.11
C GLY A 442 -10.43 3.00 10.31
N GLY A 443 -10.71 3.75 11.37
CA GLY A 443 -10.17 5.09 11.61
C GLY A 443 -11.21 6.19 11.41
N GLY A 444 -12.01 6.15 10.34
CA GLY A 444 -13.08 7.12 10.11
C GLY A 444 -12.55 8.47 9.57
N ASP A 445 -12.62 9.53 10.38
CA ASP A 445 -12.03 10.85 10.07
C ASP A 445 -10.49 10.86 10.16
N ALA A 446 -9.86 11.91 9.61
CA ALA A 446 -8.40 11.95 9.47
C ALA A 446 -7.64 11.94 10.80
N PRO A 447 -8.01 12.70 11.85
CA PRO A 447 -7.22 12.73 13.09
C PRO A 447 -7.41 11.48 13.95
N GLU A 448 -6.33 10.78 14.25
CA GLU A 448 -6.38 9.54 15.05
C GLU A 448 -6.00 9.79 16.54
N ASN A 449 -5.99 8.71 17.35
CA ASN A 449 -5.71 8.71 18.80
C ASN A 449 -4.34 8.12 19.20
N ASP A 450 -3.30 8.50 18.47
CA ASP A 450 -1.93 8.01 18.66
C ASP A 450 -1.41 8.20 20.09
N ILE A 451 -1.75 9.33 20.74
CA ILE A 451 -1.22 9.62 22.07
C ILE A 451 -1.89 8.76 23.14
N GLU A 452 -3.18 8.48 23.04
CA GLU A 452 -3.84 7.49 23.89
C GLU A 452 -3.13 6.14 23.80
N ALA A 453 -2.77 5.70 22.59
CA ALA A 453 -2.04 4.45 22.38
C ALA A 453 -0.63 4.49 22.97
N LEU A 454 0.10 5.60 22.80
CA LEU A 454 1.41 5.81 23.41
C LEU A 454 1.35 5.77 24.95
N LEU A 455 0.40 6.47 25.55
CA LEU A 455 0.23 6.49 27.01
C LEU A 455 -0.19 5.12 27.55
N TYR A 456 -1.04 4.39 26.81
CA TYR A 456 -1.40 3.02 27.15
C TYR A 456 -0.20 2.08 27.08
N ALA A 457 0.64 2.18 26.05
CA ALA A 457 1.87 1.40 25.92
C ALA A 457 2.82 1.58 27.12
N ARG A 458 2.89 2.81 27.66
CA ARG A 458 3.65 3.11 28.86
C ARG A 458 3.10 2.45 30.13
N GLN A 459 1.79 2.34 30.27
CA GLN A 459 1.19 1.62 31.41
C GLN A 459 1.54 0.13 31.41
N LEU A 460 1.90 -0.42 30.25
CA LEU A 460 2.29 -1.82 30.09
C LEU A 460 3.80 -2.06 30.31
N THR A 461 4.60 -1.00 30.41
CA THR A 461 6.07 -1.08 30.46
C THR A 461 6.67 -0.13 31.51
N SER A 462 7.99 -0.12 31.70
CA SER A 462 8.61 0.87 32.59
C SER A 462 8.69 2.24 31.90
N ASP A 463 8.52 3.32 32.66
CA ASP A 463 8.53 4.71 32.17
C ASP A 463 9.79 5.14 31.42
N SER A 464 10.91 4.42 31.59
CA SER A 464 12.18 4.66 30.91
C SER A 464 12.34 3.89 29.60
N THR A 465 11.33 3.11 29.18
CA THR A 465 11.40 2.31 27.96
C THR A 465 11.15 3.21 26.77
N ASP A 466 12.06 3.19 25.79
CA ASP A 466 11.82 3.89 24.55
C ASP A 466 10.69 3.24 23.75
N VAL A 467 9.95 4.05 23.00
CA VAL A 467 8.76 3.63 22.25
C VAL A 467 8.93 3.98 20.79
N ILE A 468 8.63 3.04 19.90
CA ILE A 468 8.53 3.25 18.46
C ILE A 468 7.05 3.49 18.14
N LEU A 469 6.72 4.65 17.57
CA LEU A 469 5.41 4.94 16.99
C LEU A 469 5.49 4.79 15.47
N ILE A 470 4.62 4.00 14.87
CA ILE A 470 4.44 3.95 13.41
C ILE A 470 3.15 4.69 13.08
N ALA A 471 3.26 5.80 12.35
CA ALA A 471 2.16 6.73 12.08
C ALA A 471 2.15 7.20 10.63
N ASP A 472 0.98 7.64 10.15
CA ASP A 472 0.79 8.24 8.83
C ASP A 472 1.23 9.71 8.83
N ASN A 473 2.00 10.12 7.83
CA ASN A 473 2.45 11.49 7.65
C ASN A 473 1.29 12.48 7.40
N TYR A 474 0.20 12.03 6.79
CA TYR A 474 -0.92 12.89 6.40
C TYR A 474 -2.01 13.00 7.48
N THR A 475 -2.05 12.11 8.47
CA THR A 475 -2.96 12.22 9.63
C THR A 475 -2.17 12.65 10.86
N PHE A 476 -2.52 13.82 11.41
CA PHE A 476 -1.88 14.32 12.64
C PHE A 476 -2.74 13.98 13.85
N PRO A 477 -2.16 13.54 14.99
CA PRO A 477 -2.95 13.05 16.11
C PRO A 477 -3.83 14.15 16.71
N ARG A 478 -5.09 13.81 16.98
CA ARG A 478 -6.07 14.72 17.61
C ARG A 478 -5.72 15.04 19.05
N ASP A 479 -5.06 14.10 19.70
CA ASP A 479 -4.91 13.99 21.14
C ASP A 479 -3.50 14.37 21.62
N THR A 480 -2.71 15.08 20.80
CA THR A 480 -1.38 15.62 21.17
C THR A 480 -1.35 16.42 22.48
N LYS A 481 -2.47 17.02 22.87
CA LYS A 481 -2.63 17.73 24.16
C LYS A 481 -2.52 16.82 25.39
N LEU A 482 -2.64 15.50 25.22
CA LEU A 482 -2.45 14.52 26.28
C LEU A 482 -0.97 14.28 26.62
N LEU A 483 -0.03 14.59 25.71
CA LEU A 483 1.41 14.53 25.99
C LEU A 483 1.83 15.65 26.96
N LYS A 484 1.66 15.40 28.25
CA LYS A 484 2.17 16.25 29.33
C LYS A 484 3.30 15.52 30.05
N ASN A 485 4.46 16.16 30.20
CA ASN A 485 5.58 15.67 31.00
C ASN A 485 6.07 14.26 30.62
N THR A 486 6.23 13.96 29.32
CA THR A 486 6.83 12.69 28.90
C THR A 486 8.35 12.71 29.09
N THR A 487 8.88 11.73 29.82
CA THR A 487 10.32 11.46 29.96
C THR A 487 10.84 10.40 28.98
N ALA A 488 9.94 9.63 28.38
CA ALA A 488 10.28 8.58 27.42
C ALA A 488 10.60 9.19 26.05
N HIS A 489 11.69 8.74 25.44
CA HIS A 489 12.06 9.09 24.09
C HIS A 489 11.18 8.30 23.11
N VAL A 490 10.39 9.02 22.30
CA VAL A 490 9.57 8.41 21.26
C VAL A 490 10.31 8.52 19.92
N ARG A 491 10.36 7.40 19.20
CA ARG A 491 10.89 7.31 17.84
C ARG A 491 9.72 7.15 16.89
N ILE A 492 9.46 8.14 16.04
CA ILE A 492 8.29 8.12 15.15
C ILE A 492 8.74 7.69 13.75
N ILE A 493 8.35 6.51 13.31
CA ILE A 493 8.43 6.07 11.92
C ILE A 493 7.25 6.70 11.17
N LEU A 494 7.55 7.63 10.28
CA LEU A 494 6.55 8.31 9.46
C LEU A 494 6.40 7.61 8.11
N CYS A 495 5.20 7.13 7.87
CA CYS A 495 4.79 6.45 6.65
C CYS A 495 4.07 7.42 5.69
N GLY A 496 4.17 7.20 4.38
CA GLY A 496 3.56 8.06 3.36
C GLY A 496 4.32 9.36 3.09
N VAL A 497 5.61 9.42 3.43
CA VAL A 497 6.44 10.60 3.15
C VAL A 497 6.82 10.58 1.66
N HIS A 498 6.02 11.27 0.84
CA HIS A 498 6.23 11.36 -0.61
C HIS A 498 6.50 12.79 -1.09
N ASP A 499 5.74 13.75 -0.56
CA ASP A 499 5.87 15.15 -0.91
C ASP A 499 6.82 15.88 0.06
N TYR A 500 6.44 15.89 1.34
CA TYR A 500 7.22 16.46 2.41
C TYR A 500 6.78 15.85 3.75
N ILE A 501 7.66 15.94 4.75
CA ILE A 501 7.33 15.61 6.14
C ILE A 501 6.39 16.68 6.70
N ASN A 502 5.23 16.27 7.18
CA ASN A 502 4.23 17.15 7.76
C ASN A 502 4.84 17.98 8.90
N PRO A 503 4.84 19.33 8.79
CA PRO A 503 5.46 20.21 9.77
C PRO A 503 4.96 20.06 11.21
N LYS A 504 3.74 19.53 11.39
CA LYS A 504 3.20 19.26 12.73
C LYS A 504 3.94 18.14 13.45
N TYR A 505 4.40 17.11 12.73
CA TYR A 505 5.27 16.07 13.31
C TYR A 505 6.66 16.61 13.65
N LEU A 506 7.23 17.49 12.79
CA LEU A 506 8.48 18.18 13.12
C LEU A 506 8.33 19.02 14.40
N ALA A 507 7.21 19.73 14.55
CA ALA A 507 6.91 20.53 15.73
C ALA A 507 6.73 19.67 16.99
N LEU A 508 6.02 18.55 16.87
CA LEU A 508 5.84 17.57 17.95
C LEU A 508 7.20 17.03 18.42
N ALA A 509 8.04 16.64 17.47
CA ALA A 509 9.36 16.10 17.76
C ALA A 509 10.30 17.14 18.39
N ARG A 510 10.31 18.37 17.88
CA ARG A 510 11.05 19.49 18.48
C ARG A 510 10.62 19.76 19.92
N LYS A 511 9.30 19.79 20.18
CA LYS A 511 8.75 20.13 21.50
C LYS A 511 9.06 19.08 22.56
N HIS A 512 9.04 17.80 22.20
CA HIS A 512 9.20 16.70 23.15
C HIS A 512 10.56 15.98 23.06
N GLY A 513 11.46 16.43 22.17
CA GLY A 513 12.76 15.80 21.96
C GLY A 513 12.65 14.41 21.31
N PHE A 514 11.60 14.17 20.52
CA PHE A 514 11.45 12.92 19.77
C PHE A 514 12.31 12.93 18.51
N SER A 515 12.50 11.75 17.93
CA SER A 515 13.08 11.58 16.61
C SER A 515 12.03 11.18 15.57
N LEU A 516 12.25 11.57 14.32
CA LEU A 516 11.43 11.13 13.18
C LEU A 516 12.28 10.28 12.24
N HIS A 517 11.69 9.26 11.64
CA HIS A 517 12.37 8.31 10.78
C HIS A 517 11.53 8.06 9.52
N THR A 518 12.11 8.28 8.35
CA THR A 518 11.48 7.99 7.06
C THR A 518 12.27 6.94 6.30
N ILE A 519 11.79 6.54 5.13
CA ILE A 519 12.48 5.58 4.26
C ILE A 519 13.86 6.12 3.79
N GLU A 520 14.04 7.44 3.71
CA GLU A 520 15.25 8.12 3.28
C GLU A 520 16.28 8.23 4.41
N GLY A 521 15.85 8.58 5.63
CA GLY A 521 16.78 8.87 6.71
C GLY A 521 16.15 9.15 8.06
N ASP A 522 17.01 9.42 9.03
CA ASP A 522 16.66 9.67 10.43
C ASP A 522 16.85 11.16 10.74
N ILE A 523 15.82 11.78 11.33
CA ILE A 523 15.78 13.18 11.71
C ILE A 523 15.83 13.25 13.25
N MET A 524 16.98 13.70 13.75
CA MET A 524 17.30 13.76 15.17
C MET A 524 17.41 15.22 15.63
N ASP A 525 17.45 15.44 16.94
CA ASP A 525 17.90 16.69 17.57
C ASP A 525 17.12 17.96 17.18
N LEU A 526 15.87 17.82 16.71
CA LEU A 526 15.02 18.96 16.34
C LEU A 526 14.78 19.93 17.51
N SER A 527 14.88 19.45 18.75
CA SER A 527 14.79 20.25 19.99
C SER A 527 15.89 21.31 20.13
N LYS A 528 17.02 21.15 19.44
CA LYS A 528 18.14 22.10 19.45
C LYS A 528 17.92 23.30 18.52
N LEU A 529 16.91 23.23 17.66
CA LEU A 529 16.66 24.26 16.66
C LEU A 529 16.00 25.50 17.26
N LEU A 530 16.52 26.67 16.87
CA LEU A 530 16.02 27.96 17.31
C LEU A 530 15.03 28.54 16.30
N GLU A 531 14.10 29.36 16.78
CA GLU A 531 13.16 30.09 15.92
C GLU A 531 13.91 30.90 14.86
N GLY A 532 13.37 30.89 13.63
CA GLY A 532 13.94 31.58 12.47
C GLY A 532 15.00 30.77 11.70
N GLN A 533 15.54 29.69 12.28
CA GLN A 533 16.47 28.82 11.56
C GLN A 533 15.80 28.12 10.39
N THR A 534 16.56 27.89 9.31
CA THR A 534 16.15 27.08 8.16
C THR A 534 16.93 25.77 8.16
N ILE A 535 16.23 24.67 7.98
CA ILE A 535 16.82 23.33 7.86
C ILE A 535 16.40 22.68 6.54
N THR A 536 17.28 21.85 6.00
CA THR A 536 16.99 21.03 4.82
C THR A 536 16.82 19.58 5.25
N ILE A 537 15.65 19.00 4.99
CA ILE A 537 15.38 17.58 5.23
C ILE A 537 14.95 16.98 3.89
N GLN A 538 15.70 15.99 3.40
CA GLN A 538 15.36 15.26 2.16
C GLN A 538 15.11 16.16 0.95
N GLY A 539 15.94 17.21 0.80
CA GLY A 539 15.82 18.20 -0.28
C GLY A 539 14.77 19.29 -0.05
N GLN A 540 13.89 19.12 0.94
CA GLN A 540 12.86 20.10 1.32
C GLN A 540 13.42 21.07 2.35
N GLN A 541 13.12 22.37 2.24
CA GLN A 541 13.52 23.36 3.24
C GLN A 541 12.36 23.75 4.15
N TYR A 542 12.63 23.77 5.44
CA TYR A 542 11.69 24.18 6.48
C TYR A 542 12.27 25.34 7.28
N GLN A 543 11.43 26.32 7.60
CA GLN A 543 11.74 27.37 8.56
C GLN A 543 11.12 27.02 9.91
N VAL A 544 11.92 27.12 10.98
CA VAL A 544 11.45 26.99 12.35
C VAL A 544 10.66 28.25 12.70
N THR A 545 9.41 28.08 13.12
CA THR A 545 8.56 29.15 13.62
C THR A 545 8.44 29.04 15.14
N LYS A 546 7.88 30.08 15.78
CA LYS A 546 7.60 30.07 17.22
C LYS A 546 6.88 28.79 17.68
N ASP A 547 5.85 28.41 16.92
CA ASP A 547 4.93 27.33 17.27
C ASP A 547 5.17 26.03 16.48
N GLY A 548 6.20 25.95 15.62
CA GLY A 548 6.48 24.74 14.85
C GLY A 548 7.43 24.93 13.68
N PHE A 549 7.00 24.44 12.51
CA PHE A 549 7.75 24.49 11.26
C PHE A 549 6.85 24.94 10.13
N ARG A 550 7.45 25.59 9.14
CA ARG A 550 6.80 25.97 7.88
C ARG A 550 7.63 25.44 6.72
N LEU A 551 7.02 24.70 5.80
CA LEU A 551 7.68 24.36 4.54
C LEU A 551 7.86 25.65 3.71
N ILE A 552 9.09 25.94 3.27
CA ILE A 552 9.42 27.14 2.49
C ILE A 552 9.92 26.85 1.07
N GLN A 553 10.44 25.64 0.82
CA GLN A 553 10.93 25.24 -0.51
C GLN A 553 10.84 23.73 -0.70
N LYS A 554 10.55 23.30 -1.94
CA LYS A 554 10.66 21.91 -2.39
C LYS A 554 11.81 21.70 -3.36
N SER A 555 12.39 20.50 -3.34
CA SER A 555 13.40 20.05 -4.31
C SER A 555 12.80 19.72 -5.67
#